data_AF-A0A4Y2LRK5-F1
#
_entry.id   AF-A0A4Y2LRK5-F1
#
_cell.length_a   1.000
_cell.length_b   1.000
_cell.length_c   1.000
_cell.angle_alpha   90.00
_cell.angle_beta   90.00
_cell.angle_gamma   90.00
#
_symmetry.space_group_name_H-M   'P 1'
#
loop_
_entity.id
_entity.type
_entity.pdbx_description
1 polymer ?
#
loop_
_entity_poly.entity_id
_entity_poly.type
_entity_poly.pdbx_seq_one_letter_code
_entity_poly.pdbx_strand_id
1 'polypeptide(L)'
;MDLNLVDTAFKLLTSKDDVIKTNALCRLKATVRFRNRKLPNDDDIGQYMSGVILDDFLPHSNDFSNTWTAARSASNRLGVHRTFEEASVRLQFQDIEIRANSKRRVMHTIRERQRADRTAALICTTHTKARLWSAFQCPMLAHTSSPTESIRASPCGDLSSGPDGEQSLLTDNCSGKSLMTKGAECALMLTAKLCHMSSAIVNHVSKL
;
A
#
# COMPACT_ATOMS: atom_id res chain seq x y z
N MET A 1 8.52 5.26 19.53
CA MET A 1 7.27 5.25 18.74
C MET A 1 7.28 6.46 17.81
N ASP A 2 7.13 6.26 16.50
CA ASP A 2 7.28 7.30 15.46
C ASP A 2 6.34 8.49 15.63
N LEU A 3 5.12 8.21 16.05
CA LEU A 3 4.10 9.23 16.27
C LEU A 3 4.52 10.27 17.32
N ASN A 4 5.29 9.87 18.34
CA ASN A 4 5.79 10.78 19.36
C ASN A 4 6.87 11.72 18.80
N LEU A 5 7.64 11.28 17.81
CA LEU A 5 8.65 12.11 17.14
C LEU A 5 7.96 13.17 16.28
N VAL A 6 6.92 12.77 15.55
CA VAL A 6 6.09 13.68 14.75
C VAL A 6 5.38 14.71 15.63
N ASP A 7 4.76 14.27 16.72
CA ASP A 7 4.03 15.10 17.68
C ASP A 7 4.96 16.08 18.41
N THR A 8 6.11 15.61 18.90
CA THR A 8 7.11 16.48 19.56
C THR A 8 7.60 17.58 18.63
N ALA A 9 7.98 17.23 17.39
CA ALA A 9 8.42 18.22 16.40
C ALA A 9 7.32 19.25 16.09
N PHE A 10 6.07 18.79 15.93
CA PHE A 10 4.95 19.69 15.67
C PHE A 10 4.68 20.63 16.86
N LYS A 11 4.75 20.13 18.10
CA LYS A 11 4.55 20.93 19.31
C LYS A 11 5.64 21.97 19.53
N LEU A 12 6.89 21.68 19.18
CA LEU A 12 7.99 22.65 19.23
C LEU A 12 7.75 23.80 18.26
N LEU A 13 7.36 23.50 17.02
CA LEU A 13 7.08 24.50 15.98
C LEU A 13 5.79 25.28 16.23
N THR A 14 4.83 24.69 16.95
CA THR A 14 3.54 25.31 17.28
C THR A 14 3.45 25.69 18.76
N SER A 15 4.60 25.88 19.42
CA SER A 15 4.64 26.26 20.84
C SER A 15 3.93 27.60 21.07
N LYS A 16 3.33 27.75 22.26
CA LYS A 16 2.76 29.04 22.69
C LYS A 16 3.86 30.03 23.07
N ASP A 17 5.00 29.51 23.51
CA ASP A 17 6.18 30.29 23.85
C ASP A 17 6.96 30.62 22.56
N ASP A 18 7.09 31.92 22.28
CA ASP A 18 7.78 32.43 21.11
C ASP A 18 9.27 32.14 21.14
N VAL A 19 9.91 32.07 22.32
CA VAL A 19 11.34 31.74 22.44
C VAL A 19 11.57 30.29 22.03
N ILE A 20 10.73 29.37 22.50
CA ILE A 20 10.80 27.95 22.12
C ILE A 20 10.55 27.80 20.62
N LYS A 21 9.51 28.46 20.10
CA LYS A 21 9.12 28.38 18.68
C LYS A 21 10.24 28.91 17.77
N THR A 22 10.81 30.07 18.08
CA THR A 22 11.89 30.69 17.28
C THR A 22 13.17 29.87 17.35
N ASN A 23 13.56 29.38 18.54
CA ASN A 23 14.71 28.51 18.70
C ASN A 23 14.53 27.20 17.92
N ALA A 24 13.36 26.56 18.04
CA ALA A 24 13.03 25.34 17.30
C ALA A 24 13.14 25.55 15.78
N LEU A 25 12.54 26.63 15.27
CA LEU A 25 12.59 26.97 13.84
C LEU A 25 14.02 27.28 13.38
N CYS A 26 14.82 27.98 14.19
CA CYS A 26 16.23 28.25 13.90
C CYS A 26 17.04 26.95 13.81
N ARG A 27 16.88 26.04 14.78
CA ARG A 27 17.55 24.72 14.77
C ARG A 27 17.11 23.85 13.60
N LEU A 28 15.83 23.92 13.23
CA LEU A 28 15.33 23.23 12.04
C LEU A 28 15.97 23.79 10.77
N LYS A 29 15.94 25.12 10.57
CA LYS A 29 16.60 25.78 9.42
C LYS A 29 18.09 25.45 9.34
N ALA A 30 18.80 25.43 10.47
CA ALA A 30 20.20 25.02 10.52
C ALA A 30 20.40 23.56 10.08
N THR A 31 19.50 22.65 10.50
CA THR A 31 19.55 21.23 10.11
C THR A 31 19.29 21.06 8.60
N VAL A 32 18.28 21.74 8.06
CA VAL A 32 17.96 21.68 6.62
C VAL A 32 19.08 22.29 5.81
N ARG A 33 19.61 23.45 6.22
CA ARG A 33 20.77 24.08 5.58
C ARG A 33 21.99 23.16 5.54
N PHE A 34 22.28 22.50 6.66
CA PHE A 34 23.41 21.57 6.76
C PHE A 34 23.23 20.36 5.83
N ARG A 35 22.01 19.81 5.73
CA ARG A 35 21.72 18.63 4.92
C ARG A 35 21.63 18.94 3.42
N ASN A 36 20.95 20.02 3.05
CA ASN A 36 20.68 20.39 1.66
C ASN A 36 21.76 21.31 1.07
N ARG A 37 22.72 21.78 1.89
CA ARG A 37 23.80 22.71 1.49
C ARG A 37 23.32 24.01 0.83
N LYS A 38 22.08 24.42 1.11
CA LYS A 38 21.41 25.62 0.57
C LYS A 38 20.68 26.37 1.68
N LEU A 39 20.43 27.67 1.48
CA LEU A 39 19.51 28.45 2.33
C LEU A 39 18.08 27.91 2.17
N PRO A 40 17.46 27.39 3.23
CA PRO A 40 16.16 26.73 3.12
C PRO A 40 15.02 27.74 3.02
N ASN A 41 14.19 27.59 1.99
CA ASN A 41 12.88 28.24 1.90
C ASN A 41 11.84 27.47 2.73
N ASP A 42 10.69 28.07 3.00
CA ASP A 42 9.60 27.42 3.74
C ASP A 42 9.11 26.13 3.05
N ASP A 43 9.10 26.10 1.72
CA ASP A 43 8.83 24.89 0.93
C ASP A 43 9.88 23.79 1.16
N ASP A 44 11.17 24.15 1.17
CA ASP A 44 12.27 23.21 1.42
C ASP A 44 12.15 22.59 2.82
N ILE A 45 11.73 23.39 3.81
CA ILE A 45 11.51 22.94 5.18
C ILE A 45 10.32 21.98 5.24
N GLY A 46 9.24 22.30 4.53
CA GLY A 46 8.05 21.46 4.39
C GLY A 46 8.38 20.10 3.77
N GLN A 47 9.08 20.10 2.64
CA GLN A 47 9.51 18.87 1.95
C GLN A 47 10.49 18.05 2.80
N TYR A 48 11.47 18.71 3.42
CA TYR A 48 12.40 18.05 4.34
C TYR A 48 11.65 17.33 5.46
N MET A 49 10.78 18.04 6.17
CA MET A 49 10.07 17.51 7.33
C MET A 49 9.04 16.45 6.94
N SER A 50 8.49 16.53 5.73
CA SER A 50 7.61 15.49 5.17
C SER A 50 8.35 14.18 4.87
N GLY A 51 9.68 14.19 4.91
CA GLY A 51 10.48 13.01 4.63
C GLY A 51 10.53 12.68 3.15
N VAL A 52 10.48 13.68 2.28
CA VAL A 52 10.76 13.50 0.85
C VAL A 52 12.20 12.96 0.69
N ILE A 53 12.40 12.01 -0.23
CA ILE A 53 13.69 11.35 -0.52
C ILE A 53 13.98 11.50 -2.02
N LEU A 54 13.93 12.73 -2.51
CA LEU A 54 14.23 13.10 -3.90
C LEU A 54 15.29 14.21 -3.89
N ASP A 55 16.15 14.20 -4.91
CA ASP A 55 17.16 15.24 -5.18
C ASP A 55 17.97 15.68 -3.95
N ASP A 56 17.86 16.94 -3.55
CA ASP A 56 18.58 17.55 -2.43
C ASP A 56 18.27 16.92 -1.07
N PHE A 57 17.27 16.05 -1.00
CA PHE A 57 16.82 15.39 0.23
C PHE A 57 17.31 13.95 0.35
N LEU A 58 18.26 13.45 -0.44
CA LEU A 58 18.73 12.07 -0.27
C LEU A 58 19.35 11.81 1.13
N PRO A 59 19.06 10.65 1.76
CA PRO A 59 19.73 10.21 2.98
C PRO A 59 21.24 10.14 2.76
N HIS A 60 22.01 10.72 3.67
CA HIS A 60 23.47 10.60 3.66
C HIS A 60 23.89 9.39 4.52
N SER A 61 25.00 8.75 4.17
CA SER A 61 25.54 7.56 4.86
C SER A 61 25.88 7.77 6.34
N ASN A 62 26.02 9.03 6.78
CA ASN A 62 26.23 9.38 8.18
C ASN A 62 24.97 10.03 8.77
N ASP A 63 24.25 9.27 9.58
CA ASP A 63 23.03 9.70 10.23
C ASP A 63 23.33 10.57 11.46
N PHE A 64 23.54 11.87 11.23
CA PHE A 64 23.40 12.83 12.32
C PHE A 64 21.97 12.77 12.85
N SER A 65 21.79 12.15 14.02
CA SER A 65 20.51 11.98 14.68
C SER A 65 20.20 13.19 15.55
N ASN A 66 19.15 13.92 15.20
CA ASN A 66 18.57 14.98 16.00
C ASN A 66 17.04 14.87 15.95
N THR A 67 16.34 15.68 16.75
CA THR A 67 14.88 15.65 16.80
C THR A 67 14.24 15.83 15.42
N TRP A 68 14.83 16.63 14.54
CA TRP A 68 14.32 16.93 13.19
C TRP A 68 14.57 15.80 12.21
N THR A 69 15.75 15.17 12.20
CA THR A 69 16.06 14.02 11.35
C THR A 69 15.25 12.80 11.79
N ALA A 70 15.08 12.59 13.10
CA ALA A 70 14.23 11.53 13.63
C ALA A 70 12.74 11.77 13.28
N ALA A 71 12.24 13.00 13.44
CA ALA A 71 10.88 13.36 13.06
C ALA A 71 10.65 13.25 11.55
N ARG A 72 11.65 13.60 10.73
CA ARG A 72 11.64 13.42 9.28
C ARG A 72 11.48 11.96 8.90
N SER A 73 12.33 11.08 9.42
CA SER A 73 12.25 9.64 9.12
C SER A 73 10.93 9.02 9.60
N ALA A 74 10.43 9.47 10.76
CA ALA A 74 9.10 9.07 11.25
C ALA A 74 7.97 9.57 10.33
N SER A 75 8.09 10.78 9.78
CA SER A 75 7.09 11.35 8.87
C SER A 75 7.05 10.60 7.55
N ASN A 76 8.22 10.23 7.00
CA ASN A 76 8.32 9.37 5.82
C ASN A 76 7.61 8.01 6.04
N ARG A 77 7.92 7.32 7.15
CA ARG A 77 7.31 6.02 7.47
C ARG A 77 5.80 6.09 7.70
N LEU A 78 5.33 7.20 8.27
CA LEU A 78 3.90 7.40 8.54
C LEU A 78 3.15 8.02 7.36
N GLY A 79 3.81 8.54 6.32
CA GLY A 79 3.14 9.31 5.26
C GLY A 79 2.54 10.63 5.77
N VAL A 80 3.22 11.29 6.70
CA VAL A 80 2.80 12.59 7.25
C VAL A 80 3.52 13.70 6.50
N HIS A 81 2.74 14.62 5.94
CA HIS A 81 3.26 15.79 5.24
C HIS A 81 3.16 17.05 6.10
N ARG A 82 4.06 18.00 5.89
CA ARG A 82 4.04 19.30 6.54
C ARG A 82 4.14 20.41 5.51
N THR A 83 3.33 21.44 5.70
CA THR A 83 3.37 22.67 4.91
C THR A 83 3.65 23.84 5.85
N PHE A 84 4.41 24.79 5.33
CA PHE A 84 4.78 26.03 6.02
C PHE A 84 4.21 27.17 5.19
N GLU A 85 3.39 28.01 5.83
CA GLU A 85 2.76 29.15 5.19
C GLU A 85 2.85 30.32 6.16
N GLU A 86 3.65 31.33 5.82
CA GLU A 86 3.76 32.61 6.54
C GLU A 86 3.91 32.42 8.06
N ALA A 87 4.91 31.61 8.46
CA ALA A 87 5.20 31.23 9.84
C ALA A 87 4.17 30.32 10.56
N SER A 88 3.12 29.88 9.86
CA SER A 88 2.20 28.86 10.35
C SER A 88 2.61 27.47 9.84
N VAL A 89 2.59 26.47 10.73
CA VAL A 89 2.91 25.07 10.40
C VAL A 89 1.63 24.26 10.40
N ARG A 90 1.37 23.57 9.29
CA ARG A 90 0.25 22.64 9.15
C ARG A 90 0.77 21.24 8.93
N LEU A 91 0.04 20.27 9.47
CA LEU A 91 0.37 18.85 9.37
C LEU A 91 -0.76 18.15 8.63
N GLN A 92 -0.44 17.55 7.49
CA GLN A 92 -1.38 16.82 6.67
C GLN A 92 -1.14 15.32 6.82
N PHE A 93 -2.21 14.58 7.07
CA PHE A 93 -2.19 13.14 7.11
C PHE A 93 -3.41 12.62 6.35
N GLN A 94 -3.16 11.98 5.20
CA GLN A 94 -4.20 11.56 4.26
C GLN A 94 -5.13 12.74 3.89
N ASP A 95 -6.41 12.65 4.23
CA ASP A 95 -7.47 13.63 4.01
C ASP A 95 -7.62 14.66 5.15
N ILE A 96 -6.81 14.57 6.20
CA ILE A 96 -6.95 15.40 7.40
C ILE A 96 -5.83 16.43 7.49
N GLU A 97 -6.22 17.69 7.67
CA GLU A 97 -5.32 18.80 8.02
C GLU A 97 -5.39 19.11 9.52
N ILE A 98 -4.24 19.08 10.19
CA ILE A 98 -4.09 19.44 11.60
C ILE A 98 -3.31 20.75 11.70
N ARG A 99 -3.92 21.74 12.35
CA ARG A 99 -3.37 23.08 12.54
C ARG A 99 -2.81 23.26 13.94
N ALA A 100 -2.05 24.34 14.14
CA ALA A 100 -1.43 24.67 15.44
C ALA A 100 -2.45 24.73 16.60
N ASN A 101 -3.67 25.22 16.34
CA ASN A 101 -4.75 25.30 17.34
C ASN A 101 -5.21 23.92 17.84
N SER A 102 -5.10 22.88 17.02
CA SER A 102 -5.53 21.52 17.30
C SER A 102 -4.35 20.57 17.58
N LYS A 103 -3.17 21.10 17.93
CA LYS A 103 -1.94 20.32 18.18
C LYS A 103 -2.07 19.19 19.22
N ARG A 104 -3.00 19.30 20.18
CA ARG A 104 -3.29 18.21 21.14
C ARG A 104 -3.93 16.98 20.49
N ARG A 105 -4.54 17.15 19.30
CA ARG A 105 -5.28 16.10 18.59
C ARG A 105 -4.39 15.28 17.65
N VAL A 106 -3.13 15.65 17.41
CA VAL A 106 -2.25 14.98 16.42
C VAL A 106 -2.20 13.47 16.63
N MET A 107 -1.79 13.04 17.82
CA MET A 107 -1.67 11.61 18.10
C MET A 107 -3.00 10.87 18.03
N HIS A 108 -4.07 11.47 18.59
CA HIS A 108 -5.39 10.86 18.61
C HIS A 108 -5.93 10.67 17.19
N THR A 109 -5.84 11.72 16.37
CA THR A 109 -6.38 11.75 15.00
C THR A 109 -5.67 10.73 14.11
N ILE A 110 -4.33 10.71 14.15
CA ILE A 110 -3.55 9.75 13.35
C ILE A 110 -3.83 8.31 13.80
N ARG A 111 -3.84 8.03 15.12
CA ARG A 111 -4.15 6.69 15.64
C ARG A 111 -5.55 6.24 15.23
N GLU A 112 -6.52 7.13 15.32
CA GLU A 112 -7.90 6.81 14.99
C GLU A 112 -8.06 6.50 13.50
N ARG A 113 -7.41 7.28 12.65
CA ARG A 113 -7.41 7.02 11.22
C ARG A 113 -6.74 5.69 10.88
N GLN A 114 -5.59 5.39 11.46
CA GLN A 114 -4.94 4.08 11.31
C GLN A 114 -5.77 2.91 11.85
N ARG A 115 -6.63 3.13 12.86
CA ARG A 115 -7.60 2.11 13.31
C ARG A 115 -8.70 1.92 12.26
N ALA A 116 -9.29 3.01 11.78
CA ALA A 116 -10.33 2.99 10.75
C ALA A 116 -9.85 2.27 9.48
N ASP A 117 -8.63 2.57 9.01
CA ASP A 117 -8.04 1.95 7.82
C ASP A 117 -7.85 0.44 8.00
N ARG A 118 -7.38 0.01 9.18
CA ARG A 118 -7.26 -1.42 9.50
C ARG A 118 -8.62 -2.11 9.56
N THR A 119 -9.63 -1.48 10.17
CA THR A 119 -11.00 -2.02 10.22
C THR A 119 -11.59 -2.15 8.82
N ALA A 120 -11.43 -1.13 7.97
CA ALA A 120 -11.90 -1.13 6.59
C ALA A 120 -11.21 -2.23 5.76
N ALA A 121 -9.89 -2.39 5.90
CA ALA A 121 -9.16 -3.46 5.25
C ALA A 121 -9.67 -4.84 5.67
N LEU A 122 -9.89 -5.06 6.97
CA LEU A 122 -10.44 -6.31 7.49
C LEU A 122 -11.82 -6.61 6.90
N ILE A 123 -12.74 -5.65 6.91
CA ILE A 123 -14.09 -5.80 6.33
C ILE A 123 -14.01 -6.13 4.84
N CYS A 124 -13.11 -5.49 4.09
CA CYS A 124 -12.92 -5.78 2.68
C CYS A 124 -12.39 -7.21 2.46
N THR A 125 -11.43 -7.66 3.28
CA THR A 125 -10.92 -9.04 3.19
C THR A 125 -11.96 -10.09 3.58
N THR A 126 -12.80 -9.83 4.58
CA THR A 126 -13.85 -10.76 5.00
C THR A 126 -14.94 -10.85 3.94
N HIS A 127 -15.36 -9.73 3.33
CA HIS A 127 -16.31 -9.74 2.23
C HIS A 127 -15.75 -10.49 1.00
N THR A 128 -14.46 -10.31 0.69
CA THR A 128 -13.80 -11.04 -0.41
C THR A 128 -13.72 -12.54 -0.12
N LYS A 129 -13.35 -12.94 1.11
CA LYS A 129 -13.35 -14.34 1.54
C LYS A 129 -14.75 -14.95 1.54
N ALA A 130 -15.77 -14.23 2.01
CA ALA A 130 -17.15 -14.68 1.99
C ALA A 130 -17.64 -14.88 0.54
N ARG A 131 -17.27 -13.99 -0.38
CA ARG A 131 -17.60 -14.12 -1.81
C ARG A 131 -16.92 -15.32 -2.46
N LEU A 132 -15.65 -15.57 -2.14
CA LEU A 132 -14.92 -16.75 -2.60
C LEU A 132 -15.51 -18.05 -2.02
N TRP A 133 -15.90 -18.05 -0.74
CA TRP A 133 -16.58 -19.19 -0.12
C TRP A 133 -17.94 -19.46 -0.76
N SER A 134 -18.75 -18.41 -1.03
CA SER A 134 -20.02 -18.56 -1.73
C SER A 134 -19.87 -19.08 -3.16
N ALA A 135 -18.77 -18.74 -3.84
CA ALA A 135 -18.46 -19.26 -5.18
C ALA A 135 -18.00 -20.73 -5.13
N PHE A 136 -17.33 -21.15 -4.06
CA PHE A 136 -16.95 -22.56 -3.83
C PHE A 136 -18.13 -23.45 -3.42
N GLN A 137 -19.18 -22.86 -2.83
CA GLN A 137 -20.37 -23.60 -2.37
C GLN A 137 -21.48 -23.67 -3.44
N CYS A 138 -21.29 -23.17 -4.66
CA CYS A 138 -22.25 -23.37 -5.75
C CYS A 138 -22.23 -24.84 -6.20
N PRO A 139 -23.28 -25.64 -5.94
CA PRO A 139 -23.38 -26.97 -6.52
C PRO A 139 -23.68 -26.79 -8.02
N MET A 140 -22.88 -27.38 -8.88
CA MET A 140 -23.23 -27.63 -10.28
C MET A 140 -24.53 -28.46 -10.32
N LEU A 141 -25.68 -27.80 -10.46
CA LEU A 141 -26.96 -28.45 -10.72
C LEU A 141 -27.37 -28.18 -12.17
N ALA A 142 -26.96 -29.09 -13.05
CA ALA A 142 -27.62 -29.56 -14.28
C ALA A 142 -26.59 -30.48 -14.96
N HIS A 143 -26.80 -31.76 -15.25
CA HIS A 143 -27.99 -32.41 -15.78
C HIS A 143 -28.04 -33.87 -15.31
N THR A 144 -29.19 -34.29 -14.77
CA THR A 144 -29.55 -35.71 -14.64
C THR A 144 -30.52 -36.06 -15.75
N SER A 145 -30.08 -36.83 -16.75
CA SER A 145 -30.92 -37.80 -17.46
C SER A 145 -30.07 -38.56 -18.49
N SER A 146 -29.66 -39.79 -18.16
CA SER A 146 -29.66 -40.88 -19.15
C SER A 146 -31.03 -41.56 -19.07
N PRO A 147 -31.51 -42.19 -20.16
CA PRO A 147 -31.26 -43.63 -20.28
C PRO A 147 -31.06 -44.16 -21.72
N THR A 148 -30.19 -45.17 -21.81
CA THR A 148 -30.26 -46.43 -22.59
C THR A 148 -30.80 -46.43 -24.03
N GLU A 149 -29.97 -46.81 -25.02
CA GLU A 149 -30.33 -47.82 -26.03
C GLU A 149 -29.12 -48.43 -26.74
N SER A 150 -29.27 -49.71 -27.07
CA SER A 150 -28.31 -50.66 -27.66
C SER A 150 -28.51 -50.74 -29.18
N ILE A 151 -27.49 -51.17 -29.94
CA ILE A 151 -27.53 -52.11 -31.11
C ILE A 151 -26.39 -51.81 -32.13
N ARG A 152 -25.38 -52.71 -32.10
CA ARG A 152 -24.86 -53.57 -33.19
C ARG A 152 -24.08 -53.00 -34.40
N ALA A 153 -22.97 -53.72 -34.66
CA ALA A 153 -22.36 -54.12 -35.94
C ALA A 153 -21.19 -53.28 -36.54
N SER A 154 -19.99 -53.89 -36.47
CA SER A 154 -18.86 -53.89 -37.44
C SER A 154 -19.34 -54.30 -38.87
N PRO A 155 -18.53 -54.24 -39.98
CA PRO A 155 -17.06 -54.42 -40.02
C PRO A 155 -16.21 -53.81 -41.19
N CYS A 156 -14.89 -54.06 -41.08
CA CYS A 156 -13.87 -54.35 -42.10
C CYS A 156 -13.01 -53.24 -42.76
N GLY A 157 -11.70 -53.56 -42.82
CA GLY A 157 -10.66 -53.04 -43.72
C GLY A 157 -9.42 -52.50 -42.99
N ASP A 158 -8.42 -53.28 -42.55
CA ASP A 158 -7.37 -54.08 -43.24
C ASP A 158 -5.98 -53.41 -43.38
N LEU A 159 -4.97 -54.16 -42.93
CA LEU A 159 -3.62 -54.38 -43.48
C LEU A 159 -2.46 -53.35 -43.30
N SER A 160 -1.47 -53.81 -42.49
CA SER A 160 0.00 -53.89 -42.78
C SER A 160 0.81 -52.56 -42.85
N SER A 161 2.09 -52.43 -42.49
CA SER A 161 3.17 -53.29 -41.98
C SER A 161 4.46 -52.44 -41.85
N GLY A 162 5.33 -52.76 -40.89
CA GLY A 162 6.80 -52.76 -41.10
C GLY A 162 7.64 -51.54 -40.69
N PRO A 163 8.97 -51.72 -40.46
CA PRO A 163 9.63 -51.33 -39.21
C PRO A 163 10.93 -50.51 -39.39
N ASP A 164 11.71 -50.42 -38.30
CA ASP A 164 13.16 -50.18 -38.19
C ASP A 164 13.62 -48.79 -37.71
N GLY A 165 14.42 -48.79 -36.63
CA GLY A 165 15.13 -47.59 -36.17
C GLY A 165 15.50 -47.57 -34.69
N GLU A 166 16.45 -48.43 -34.33
CA GLU A 166 17.03 -48.67 -33.00
C GLU A 166 17.79 -47.49 -32.34
N GLN A 167 17.85 -47.56 -31.00
CA GLN A 167 18.93 -47.11 -30.09
C GLN A 167 19.05 -45.59 -29.80
N SER A 168 19.26 -45.08 -28.58
CA SER A 168 19.73 -45.65 -27.32
C SER A 168 19.47 -44.68 -26.13
N LEU A 169 19.17 -45.25 -24.95
CA LEU A 169 19.73 -44.96 -23.61
C LEU A 169 20.05 -43.50 -23.20
N LEU A 170 19.36 -42.97 -22.17
CA LEU A 170 19.86 -42.90 -20.77
C LEU A 170 18.87 -42.12 -19.85
N THR A 171 18.48 -42.76 -18.74
CA THR A 171 18.29 -42.25 -17.37
C THR A 171 17.28 -41.11 -17.06
N ASP A 172 16.23 -41.52 -16.32
CA ASP A 172 15.81 -41.04 -14.99
C ASP A 172 15.29 -39.60 -14.73
N ASN A 173 14.08 -39.63 -14.15
CA ASN A 173 13.54 -38.83 -13.04
C ASN A 173 12.77 -37.51 -13.30
N CYS A 174 11.45 -37.63 -13.11
CA CYS A 174 10.55 -36.78 -12.32
C CYS A 174 10.90 -35.29 -12.12
N SER A 175 10.06 -34.38 -12.65
CA SER A 175 9.44 -33.31 -11.85
C SER A 175 8.42 -32.53 -12.70
N GLY A 176 7.15 -32.58 -12.30
CA GLY A 176 6.14 -31.65 -12.81
C GLY A 176 6.38 -30.23 -12.30
N LYS A 177 6.10 -29.24 -13.16
CA LYS A 177 5.58 -27.89 -12.85
C LYS A 177 5.81 -27.00 -14.07
N SER A 178 4.73 -26.46 -14.64
CA SER A 178 4.53 -25.01 -14.84
C SER A 178 3.51 -24.77 -15.97
N LEU A 179 2.23 -24.86 -15.61
CA LEU A 179 1.14 -24.30 -16.41
C LEU A 179 0.17 -23.57 -15.47
N MET A 180 0.68 -22.67 -14.62
CA MET A 180 -0.11 -21.88 -13.66
C MET A 180 0.54 -20.51 -13.42
N THR A 181 0.65 -19.66 -14.43
CA THR A 181 1.06 -18.25 -14.22
C THR A 181 0.14 -17.21 -14.86
N LYS A 182 -0.77 -17.59 -15.77
CA LYS A 182 -1.68 -16.62 -16.42
C LYS A 182 -2.97 -16.31 -15.64
N GLY A 183 -3.34 -17.12 -14.65
CA GLY A 183 -4.57 -16.92 -13.86
C GLY A 183 -4.43 -15.90 -12.72
N ALA A 184 -3.24 -15.71 -12.18
CA ALA A 184 -3.02 -14.86 -11.00
C ALA A 184 -3.06 -13.36 -11.32
N GLU A 185 -2.63 -12.97 -12.53
CA GLU A 185 -2.61 -11.55 -12.93
C GLU A 185 -4.01 -11.00 -13.23
N CYS A 186 -4.93 -11.82 -13.74
CA CYS A 186 -6.33 -11.40 -13.94
C CYS A 186 -7.09 -11.17 -12.63
N ALA A 187 -6.78 -11.93 -11.58
CA ALA A 187 -7.45 -11.78 -10.28
C ALA A 187 -7.07 -10.46 -9.57
N LEU A 188 -5.81 -10.01 -9.72
CA LEU A 188 -5.34 -8.74 -9.14
C LEU A 188 -5.89 -7.50 -9.85
N MET A 189 -6.13 -7.57 -11.16
CA MET A 189 -6.72 -6.47 -11.92
C MET A 189 -8.22 -6.25 -11.59
N LEU A 190 -8.94 -7.32 -11.28
CA LEU A 190 -10.36 -7.26 -10.90
C LEU A 190 -10.59 -6.72 -9.47
N THR A 191 -9.68 -7.01 -8.53
CA THR A 191 -9.78 -6.49 -7.14
C THR A 191 -9.54 -4.98 -7.07
N ALA A 192 -8.61 -4.45 -7.87
CA ALA A 192 -8.35 -3.01 -7.93
C ALA A 192 -9.56 -2.22 -8.48
N LYS A 193 -10.22 -2.72 -9.53
CA LYS A 193 -11.40 -2.06 -10.13
C LYS A 193 -12.62 -2.09 -9.21
N LEU A 194 -12.84 -3.18 -8.46
CA LEU A 194 -13.95 -3.27 -7.52
C LEU A 194 -13.78 -2.36 -6.30
N CYS A 195 -12.54 -2.16 -5.83
CA CYS A 195 -12.27 -1.25 -4.71
C CYS A 195 -12.52 0.23 -5.10
N HIS A 196 -12.17 0.61 -6.32
CA HIS A 196 -12.45 1.96 -6.83
C HIS A 196 -13.96 2.24 -6.99
N MET A 197 -14.75 1.26 -7.42
CA MET A 197 -16.21 1.45 -7.55
C MET A 197 -16.92 1.55 -6.19
N SER A 198 -16.49 0.79 -5.17
CA SER A 198 -17.05 0.93 -3.81
C SER A 198 -16.76 2.30 -3.18
N SER A 199 -15.59 2.88 -3.45
CA SER A 199 -15.26 4.23 -2.94
C SER A 199 -16.12 5.34 -3.57
N ALA A 200 -16.50 5.19 -4.85
CA ALA A 200 -17.38 6.14 -5.53
C ALA A 200 -18.82 6.11 -4.99
N ILE A 201 -19.32 4.93 -4.61
CA ILE A 201 -20.69 4.77 -4.07
C ILE A 201 -20.79 5.37 -2.66
N VAL A 202 -19.78 5.19 -1.81
CA VAL A 202 -19.77 5.76 -0.44
C VAL A 202 -19.73 7.30 -0.48
N ASN A 203 -19.03 7.89 -1.45
CA ASN A 203 -18.97 9.34 -1.62
C ASN A 203 -20.26 9.95 -2.17
N HIS A 204 -21.10 9.18 -2.86
CA HIS A 204 -22.37 9.67 -3.41
C HIS A 204 -23.51 9.65 -2.38
N VAL A 205 -23.44 8.77 -1.39
CA VAL A 205 -24.41 8.69 -0.27
C VAL A 205 -24.14 9.77 0.78
N SER A 206 -22.91 10.29 0.88
CA SER A 206 -22.55 11.35 1.85
C SER A 206 -22.85 12.78 1.37
N LYS A 207 -23.49 12.94 0.22
CA LYS A 207 -23.86 14.23 -0.41
C LYS A 207 -25.38 14.41 -0.60
N LEU A 208 -26.19 13.53 -0.03
CA LEU A 208 -27.64 13.67 0.13
C LEU A 208 -27.95 13.91 1.62
#